data_AF-A0A2D4FPM7-F1
#
_entry.id   AF-A0A2D4FPM7-F1
#
_cell.length_a   1.000
_cell.length_b   1.000
_cell.length_c   1.000
_cell.angle_alpha   90.00
_cell.angle_beta   90.00
_cell.angle_gamma   90.00
#
_symmetry.space_group_name_H-M   'P 1'
#
loop_
_entity.id
_entity.type
_entity.pdbx_description
1 polymer ?
#
loop_
_entity_poly.entity_id
_entity_poly.type
_entity_poly.pdbx_seq_one_letter_code
_entity_poly.pdbx_strand_id
1 'polypeptide(L)'
;DKERQWVDDFPLHRSACEGDTELLSQLLDENFSVNQLDSDHWAPIHYACWYGKVEATQMLLEKGKCNPNLLNGQLSSPLHFASGGGHADIVQILLNHPEIDRHITDQQGRTPLNICEENKQNEWEKTAMLLKEAINKQYEKVRIYRMDGSYRSVELKYGNNTTVQQIMEGMRLSQEIQQYFTIWICSENLSLQLKPYHKPLQHVHDWPEILTELTNLDPQRETPQLFLKRDV
;
A
#
# COMPACT_ATOMS: atom_id res chain seq x y z
N ASP A 1 26.80 -19.22 11.27
CA ASP A 1 26.97 -18.48 10.00
C ASP A 1 25.67 -17.72 9.77
N LYS A 2 25.56 -16.50 10.27
CA LYS A 2 24.25 -15.79 10.39
C LYS A 2 23.67 -15.41 9.03
N GLU A 3 24.52 -15.12 8.05
CA GLU A 3 24.11 -14.82 6.68
C GLU A 3 23.49 -16.04 5.98
N ARG A 4 24.09 -17.23 6.13
CA ARG A 4 23.51 -18.47 5.58
C ARG A 4 22.14 -18.76 6.18
N GLN A 5 21.97 -18.51 7.48
CA GLN A 5 20.69 -18.70 8.15
C GLN A 5 19.61 -17.73 7.65
N TRP A 6 19.92 -16.45 7.43
CA TRP A 6 18.95 -15.49 6.88
C TRP A 6 18.50 -15.88 5.47
N VAL A 7 19.44 -16.35 4.63
CA VAL A 7 19.15 -16.81 3.27
C VAL A 7 18.17 -17.97 3.26
N ASP A 8 18.35 -18.93 4.16
CA ASP A 8 17.49 -20.11 4.27
C ASP A 8 16.11 -19.76 4.88
N ASP A 9 16.07 -18.83 5.84
CA ASP A 9 14.83 -18.42 6.53
C ASP A 9 13.99 -17.41 5.72
N PHE A 10 14.62 -16.62 4.82
CA PHE A 10 13.99 -15.53 4.07
C PHE A 10 14.29 -15.59 2.55
N PRO A 11 13.92 -16.67 1.85
CA PRO A 11 14.26 -16.86 0.44
C PRO A 11 13.59 -15.82 -0.49
N LEU A 12 12.39 -15.32 -0.13
CA LEU A 12 11.70 -14.29 -0.91
C LEU A 12 12.42 -12.94 -0.83
N HIS A 13 12.96 -12.58 0.34
CA HIS A 13 13.77 -11.37 0.53
C HIS A 13 15.06 -11.43 -0.28
N ARG A 14 15.71 -12.59 -0.28
CA ARG A 14 16.93 -12.83 -1.07
C ARG A 14 16.67 -12.70 -2.56
N SER A 15 15.67 -13.40 -3.10
CA SER A 15 15.36 -13.31 -4.53
C SER A 15 15.02 -11.88 -4.96
N ALA A 16 14.32 -11.11 -4.11
CA ALA A 16 14.05 -9.70 -4.33
C ALA A 16 15.32 -8.82 -4.34
N CYS A 17 16.29 -9.09 -3.45
CA CYS A 17 17.53 -8.32 -3.38
C CYS A 17 18.50 -8.67 -4.52
N GLU A 18 18.55 -9.93 -4.95
CA GLU A 18 19.38 -10.41 -6.06
C GLU A 18 18.77 -10.02 -7.42
N GLY A 19 17.44 -9.87 -7.48
CA GLY A 19 16.69 -9.67 -8.73
C GLY A 19 16.45 -10.99 -9.48
N ASP A 20 16.47 -12.12 -8.79
CA ASP A 20 16.17 -13.43 -9.35
C ASP A 20 14.66 -13.57 -9.53
N THR A 21 14.17 -13.10 -10.69
CA THR A 21 12.74 -13.08 -11.00
C THR A 21 12.13 -14.48 -11.16
N GLU A 22 12.92 -15.49 -11.55
CA GLU A 22 12.44 -16.87 -11.68
C GLU A 22 12.16 -17.45 -10.30
N LEU A 23 13.13 -17.34 -9.38
CA LEU A 23 12.97 -17.78 -8.00
C LEU A 23 11.89 -16.98 -7.27
N LEU A 24 11.88 -15.65 -7.43
CA LEU A 24 10.85 -14.79 -6.84
C LEU A 24 9.45 -15.20 -7.30
N SER A 25 9.27 -15.44 -8.61
CA SER A 25 8.01 -15.92 -9.18
C SER A 25 7.57 -17.25 -8.58
N GLN A 26 8.49 -18.22 -8.49
CA GLN A 26 8.23 -19.53 -7.91
C GLN A 26 7.79 -19.43 -6.44
N LEU A 27 8.51 -18.65 -5.62
CA LEU A 27 8.20 -18.48 -4.20
C LEU A 27 6.84 -17.81 -3.99
N LEU A 28 6.43 -16.88 -4.86
CA LEU A 28 5.08 -16.31 -4.83
C LEU A 28 4.01 -17.35 -5.16
N ASP A 29 4.26 -18.27 -6.09
CA ASP A 29 3.33 -19.38 -6.38
C ASP A 29 3.24 -20.39 -5.23
N GLU A 30 4.30 -20.51 -4.44
CA GLU A 30 4.34 -21.30 -3.20
C GLU A 30 3.68 -20.57 -2.00
N ASN A 31 3.04 -19.41 -2.22
CA ASN A 31 2.36 -18.59 -1.22
C ASN A 31 3.28 -18.03 -0.11
N PHE A 32 4.56 -17.77 -0.41
CA PHE A 32 5.39 -16.97 0.50
C PHE A 32 4.79 -15.58 0.67
N SER A 33 4.74 -15.10 1.91
CA SER A 33 4.13 -13.81 2.23
C SER A 33 5.01 -12.65 1.77
N VAL A 34 4.45 -11.80 0.91
CA VAL A 34 5.09 -10.55 0.46
C VAL A 34 5.22 -9.49 1.56
N ASN A 35 4.47 -9.66 2.65
CA ASN A 35 4.44 -8.74 3.79
C ASN A 35 5.29 -9.22 4.96
N GLN A 36 5.89 -10.42 4.87
CA GLN A 36 6.73 -10.96 5.94
C GLN A 36 7.94 -10.06 6.17
N LEU A 37 8.12 -9.66 7.42
CA LEU A 37 9.29 -8.90 7.85
C LEU A 37 10.39 -9.88 8.31
N ASP A 38 11.62 -9.60 7.89
CA ASP A 38 12.79 -10.32 8.35
C ASP A 38 13.33 -9.77 9.70
N SER A 39 14.54 -10.21 10.09
CA SER A 39 15.20 -9.76 11.32
C SER A 39 15.53 -8.26 11.36
N ASP A 40 15.65 -7.60 10.21
CA ASP A 40 15.88 -6.16 10.10
C ASP A 40 14.57 -5.37 10.02
N HIS A 41 13.44 -6.08 10.10
CA HIS A 41 12.09 -5.58 9.93
C HIS A 41 11.82 -5.06 8.51
N TRP A 42 12.37 -5.73 7.49
CA TRP A 42 12.19 -5.41 6.08
C TRP A 42 11.37 -6.49 5.38
N ALA A 43 10.40 -6.06 4.58
CA ALA A 43 9.73 -6.88 3.57
C ALA A 43 10.55 -6.97 2.26
N PRO A 44 10.33 -7.99 1.41
CA PRO A 44 11.04 -8.17 0.14
C PRO A 44 11.03 -6.95 -0.78
N ILE A 45 9.91 -6.21 -0.85
CA ILE A 45 9.79 -5.02 -1.70
C ILE A 45 10.76 -3.90 -1.30
N HIS A 46 11.11 -3.78 -0.02
CA HIS A 46 12.09 -2.80 0.43
C HIS A 46 13.49 -3.13 -0.12
N TYR A 47 13.87 -4.41 -0.13
CA TYR A 47 15.13 -4.87 -0.71
C TYR A 47 15.16 -4.65 -2.22
N ALA A 48 14.10 -5.02 -2.95
CA ALA A 48 14.03 -4.77 -4.39
C ALA A 48 14.17 -3.27 -4.72
N CYS A 49 13.47 -2.40 -3.98
CA CYS A 49 13.58 -0.95 -4.15
C CYS A 49 14.94 -0.40 -3.75
N TRP A 50 15.56 -0.89 -2.68
CA TRP A 50 16.88 -0.44 -2.23
C TRP A 50 17.97 -0.76 -3.26
N TYR A 51 17.96 -1.99 -3.78
CA TYR A 51 18.95 -2.48 -4.73
C TYR A 51 18.62 -2.16 -6.20
N GLY A 52 17.54 -1.44 -6.48
CA GLY A 52 17.19 -1.02 -7.83
C GLY A 52 16.73 -2.16 -8.75
N LYS A 53 16.08 -3.20 -8.20
CA LYS A 53 15.61 -4.37 -8.95
C LYS A 53 14.22 -4.14 -9.54
N VAL A 54 14.18 -3.51 -10.71
CA VAL A 54 12.95 -3.07 -11.39
C VAL A 54 11.94 -4.21 -11.58
N GLU A 55 12.36 -5.32 -12.19
CA GLU A 55 11.48 -6.45 -12.51
C GLU A 55 11.00 -7.16 -11.23
N ALA A 56 11.84 -7.24 -10.21
CA ALA A 56 11.45 -7.81 -8.91
C ALA A 56 10.40 -6.94 -8.22
N THR A 57 10.57 -5.61 -8.21
CA THR A 57 9.56 -4.69 -7.67
C THR A 57 8.25 -4.79 -8.44
N GLN A 58 8.30 -4.83 -9.77
CA GLN A 58 7.10 -4.98 -10.59
C GLN A 58 6.36 -6.30 -10.28
N MET A 59 7.09 -7.41 -10.18
CA MET A 59 6.50 -8.71 -9.88
C MET A 59 5.89 -8.77 -8.47
N LEU A 60 6.55 -8.17 -7.47
CA LEU A 60 6.01 -8.08 -6.11
C LEU A 60 4.69 -7.28 -6.05
N LEU A 61 4.58 -6.20 -6.82
CA LEU A 61 3.36 -5.38 -6.90
C LEU A 61 2.25 -6.09 -7.69
N GLU A 62 2.56 -6.67 -8.84
CA GLU A 62 1.55 -7.20 -9.76
C GLU A 62 1.13 -8.62 -9.42
N LYS A 63 2.09 -9.54 -9.28
CA LYS A 63 1.82 -10.96 -8.97
C LYS A 63 1.62 -11.14 -7.47
N GLY A 64 2.51 -10.55 -6.68
CA GLY A 64 2.47 -10.62 -5.22
C GLY A 64 1.37 -9.77 -4.59
N LYS A 65 0.74 -8.87 -5.36
CA LYS A 65 -0.25 -7.90 -4.86
C LYS A 65 0.28 -7.11 -3.65
N CYS A 66 1.58 -6.85 -3.58
CA CYS A 66 2.15 -6.15 -2.43
C CYS A 66 1.60 -4.72 -2.31
N ASN A 67 1.32 -4.29 -1.09
CA ASN A 67 0.97 -2.90 -0.82
C ASN A 67 2.14 -1.97 -1.23
N PRO A 68 1.97 -1.02 -2.16
CA PRO A 68 3.04 -0.11 -2.59
C PRO A 68 3.49 0.86 -1.49
N ASN A 69 2.70 1.00 -0.43
CA ASN A 69 2.94 1.87 0.72
C ASN A 69 3.34 1.10 1.98
N LEU A 70 3.68 -0.19 1.85
CA LEU A 70 4.11 -1.01 2.99
C LEU A 70 5.24 -0.31 3.74
N LEU A 71 5.16 -0.27 5.06
CA LEU A 71 6.19 0.34 5.89
C LEU A 71 7.12 -0.75 6.44
N ASN A 72 8.41 -0.47 6.44
CA ASN A 72 9.37 -1.26 7.18
C ASN A 72 9.36 -0.89 8.68
N GLY A 73 10.18 -1.56 9.49
CA GLY A 73 10.28 -1.30 10.93
C GLY A 73 10.76 0.10 11.32
N GLN A 74 11.32 0.87 10.39
CA GLN A 74 11.72 2.27 10.59
C GLN A 74 10.76 3.25 9.91
N LEU A 75 9.53 2.80 9.61
CA LEU A 75 8.47 3.58 8.97
C LEU A 75 8.86 4.17 7.61
N SER A 76 9.81 3.57 6.92
CA SER A 76 10.19 3.93 5.54
C SER A 76 9.43 3.04 4.56
N SER A 77 9.04 3.63 3.42
CA SER A 77 8.25 2.95 2.39
C SER A 77 9.10 2.54 1.17
N PRO A 78 8.60 1.65 0.29
CA PRO A 78 9.21 1.37 -1.01
C PRO A 78 9.59 2.63 -1.79
N LEU A 79 8.73 3.65 -1.77
CA LEU A 79 8.96 4.92 -2.46
C LEU A 79 10.16 5.68 -1.87
N HIS A 80 10.36 5.65 -0.54
CA HIS A 80 11.54 6.24 0.09
C HIS A 80 12.83 5.56 -0.37
N PHE A 81 12.86 4.22 -0.41
CA PHE A 81 14.06 3.48 -0.83
C PHE A 81 14.38 3.65 -2.30
N ALA A 82 13.37 3.53 -3.18
CA ALA A 82 13.54 3.76 -4.61
C ALA A 82 14.02 5.20 -4.89
N SER A 83 13.47 6.18 -4.15
CA SER A 83 13.82 7.60 -4.32
C SER A 83 15.19 7.94 -3.75
N GLY A 84 15.54 7.42 -2.57
CA GLY A 84 16.84 7.61 -1.94
C GLY A 84 17.99 6.96 -2.70
N GLY A 85 17.70 5.86 -3.42
CA GLY A 85 18.62 5.23 -4.36
C GLY A 85 18.61 5.87 -5.76
N GLY A 86 17.75 6.84 -6.05
CA GLY A 86 17.64 7.46 -7.38
C GLY A 86 17.23 6.49 -8.49
N HIS A 87 16.43 5.48 -8.17
CA HIS A 87 15.98 4.44 -9.10
C HIS A 87 14.71 4.91 -9.82
N ALA A 88 14.89 5.77 -10.84
CA ALA A 88 13.80 6.49 -11.49
C ALA A 88 12.70 5.57 -12.06
N ASP A 89 13.08 4.42 -12.62
CA ASP A 89 12.14 3.48 -13.23
C ASP A 89 11.25 2.80 -12.16
N ILE A 90 11.81 2.46 -10.99
CA ILE A 90 11.03 1.95 -9.85
C ILE A 90 10.10 3.03 -9.31
N VAL A 91 10.60 4.26 -9.17
CA VAL A 91 9.76 5.40 -8.75
C VAL A 91 8.60 5.61 -9.72
N GLN A 92 8.84 5.47 -11.03
CA GLN A 92 7.79 5.55 -12.04
C GLN A 92 6.75 4.43 -11.90
N ILE A 93 7.18 3.19 -11.63
CA ILE A 93 6.28 2.05 -11.35
C ILE A 93 5.40 2.34 -10.13
N LEU A 94 6.01 2.72 -9.01
CA LEU A 94 5.29 3.00 -7.76
C LEU A 94 4.30 4.16 -7.93
N LEU A 95 4.70 5.26 -8.57
CA LEU A 95 3.85 6.43 -8.79
C LEU A 95 2.67 6.18 -9.76
N ASN A 96 2.77 5.14 -10.59
CA ASN A 96 1.68 4.72 -11.48
C ASN A 96 0.76 3.69 -10.81
N HIS A 97 1.11 3.17 -9.64
CA HIS A 97 0.24 2.24 -8.92
C HIS A 97 -0.98 3.01 -8.36
N PRO A 98 -2.22 2.54 -8.55
CA PRO A 98 -3.43 3.27 -8.17
C PRO A 98 -3.53 3.53 -6.66
N GLU A 99 -2.95 2.64 -5.85
CA GLU A 99 -3.01 2.75 -4.40
C GLU A 99 -1.90 3.59 -3.77
N ILE A 100 -0.97 4.15 -4.56
CA ILE A 100 0.21 4.85 -4.03
C ILE A 100 -0.14 6.09 -3.19
N ASP A 101 0.51 6.21 -2.04
CA ASP A 101 0.55 7.41 -1.23
C ASP A 101 1.78 8.24 -1.61
N ARG A 102 1.58 9.22 -2.49
CA ARG A 102 2.67 10.12 -2.93
C ARG A 102 3.02 11.20 -1.90
N HIS A 103 2.28 11.31 -0.80
CA HIS A 103 2.55 12.26 0.30
C HIS A 103 3.12 11.54 1.53
N ILE A 104 3.51 10.27 1.39
CA ILE A 104 4.05 9.46 2.47
C ILE A 104 5.31 10.09 3.07
N THR A 105 5.46 9.94 4.39
CA THR A 105 6.63 10.43 5.13
C THR A 105 7.22 9.33 5.99
N ASP A 106 8.54 9.33 6.14
CA ASP A 106 9.25 8.41 7.03
C ASP A 106 9.09 8.78 8.52
N GLN A 107 9.76 8.03 9.41
CA GLN A 107 9.75 8.28 10.86
C GLN A 107 10.21 9.70 11.25
N GLN A 108 11.04 10.34 10.43
CA GLN A 108 11.56 11.69 10.64
C GLN A 108 10.70 12.77 9.97
N GLY A 109 9.57 12.38 9.36
CA GLY A 109 8.71 13.29 8.61
C GLY A 109 9.27 13.70 7.24
N ARG A 110 10.30 13.01 6.74
CA ARG A 110 10.90 13.31 5.43
C ARG A 110 10.06 12.68 4.33
N THR A 111 9.88 13.39 3.23
CA THR A 111 9.24 12.85 2.02
C THR A 111 10.26 12.08 1.17
N PRO A 112 9.83 11.20 0.25
CA PRO A 112 10.72 10.57 -0.72
C PRO A 112 11.57 11.56 -1.52
N LEU A 113 11.02 12.76 -1.82
CA LEU A 113 11.76 13.83 -2.49
C LEU A 113 12.89 14.37 -1.62
N ASN A 114 12.68 14.52 -0.31
CA ASN A 114 13.74 14.96 0.59
C ASN A 114 14.90 13.96 0.61
N ILE A 115 14.62 12.65 0.71
CA ILE A 115 15.66 11.61 0.69
C ILE A 115 16.40 11.61 -0.65
N CYS A 116 15.67 11.74 -1.76
CA CYS A 116 16.25 11.79 -3.11
C CYS A 116 17.25 12.96 -3.26
N GLU A 117 16.85 14.17 -2.87
CA GLU A 117 17.68 15.39 -3.01
C GLU A 117 18.82 15.45 -1.99
N GLU A 118 18.69 14.79 -0.84
CA GLU A 118 19.74 14.63 0.17
C GLU A 118 20.83 13.66 -0.30
N ASN A 119 20.44 12.47 -0.77
CA ASN A 119 21.37 11.40 -1.11
C ASN A 119 22.08 11.61 -2.46
N LYS A 120 21.38 12.15 -3.46
CA LYS A 120 21.90 12.40 -4.81
C LYS A 120 22.56 11.19 -5.49
N GLN A 121 21.95 10.01 -5.35
CA GLN A 121 22.43 8.75 -5.93
C GLN A 121 21.84 8.51 -7.34
N ASN A 122 22.56 7.77 -8.20
CA ASN A 122 22.08 7.34 -9.52
C ASN A 122 21.34 8.45 -10.31
N GLU A 123 20.14 8.18 -10.82
CA GLU A 123 19.32 9.11 -11.60
C GLU A 123 18.46 10.02 -10.69
N TRP A 124 19.04 10.59 -9.62
CA TRP A 124 18.30 11.39 -8.64
C TRP A 124 17.60 12.62 -9.25
N GLU A 125 18.16 13.26 -10.28
CA GLU A 125 17.53 14.43 -10.91
C GLU A 125 16.22 14.06 -11.63
N LYS A 126 16.25 12.97 -12.42
CA LYS A 126 15.07 12.40 -13.07
C LYS A 126 14.05 11.94 -12.02
N THR A 127 14.54 11.29 -10.96
CA THR A 127 13.70 10.83 -9.84
C THR A 127 13.00 11.99 -9.13
N ALA A 128 13.73 13.06 -8.80
CA ALA A 128 13.18 14.26 -8.18
C ALA A 128 12.15 14.95 -9.08
N MET A 129 12.38 14.98 -10.39
CA MET A 129 11.42 15.49 -11.37
C MET A 129 10.11 14.67 -11.34
N LEU A 130 10.19 13.35 -11.39
CA LEU A 130 9.02 12.45 -11.33
C LEU A 130 8.20 12.66 -10.05
N LEU A 131 8.86 12.79 -8.89
CA LEU A 131 8.21 13.03 -7.60
C LEU A 131 7.51 14.38 -7.57
N LYS A 132 8.13 15.44 -8.10
CA LYS A 132 7.54 16.79 -8.19
C LYS A 132 6.32 16.81 -9.10
N GLU A 133 6.38 16.13 -10.25
CA GLU A 133 5.27 16.02 -11.19
C GLU A 133 4.09 15.23 -10.60
N ALA A 134 4.37 14.15 -9.86
CA ALA A 134 3.36 13.29 -9.28
C ALA A 134 2.41 14.04 -8.33
N ILE A 135 2.90 15.02 -7.57
CA ILE A 135 2.06 15.80 -6.63
C ILE A 135 0.91 16.53 -7.34
N ASN A 136 1.09 16.88 -8.62
CA ASN A 136 0.10 17.60 -9.41
C ASN A 136 -0.86 16.69 -10.18
N LYS A 137 -0.61 15.37 -10.24
CA LYS A 137 -1.52 14.42 -10.90
C LYS A 137 -2.83 14.30 -10.11
N GLN A 138 -3.93 14.05 -10.81
CA GLN A 138 -5.23 13.80 -10.16
C GLN A 138 -5.14 12.61 -9.19
N TYR A 139 -5.91 12.68 -8.12
CA TYR A 139 -6.03 11.61 -7.14
C TYR A 139 -6.97 10.52 -7.65
N GLU A 140 -6.66 9.27 -7.31
CA GLU A 140 -7.58 8.16 -7.51
C GLU A 140 -8.85 8.36 -6.69
N LYS A 141 -9.95 7.72 -7.13
CA LYS A 141 -11.26 7.88 -6.52
C LYS A 141 -11.83 6.56 -6.06
N VAL A 142 -12.37 6.54 -4.84
CA VAL A 142 -13.12 5.40 -4.30
C VAL A 142 -14.62 5.69 -4.30
N ARG A 143 -15.44 4.65 -4.53
CA ARG A 143 -16.90 4.75 -4.41
C ARG A 143 -17.32 4.45 -2.98
N ILE A 144 -18.06 5.37 -2.37
CA ILE A 144 -18.71 5.19 -1.08
C ILE A 144 -20.21 5.07 -1.31
N TYR A 145 -20.74 3.86 -1.12
CA TYR A 145 -22.14 3.52 -1.38
C TYR A 145 -23.06 3.92 -0.22
N ARG A 146 -24.32 4.15 -0.52
CA ARG A 146 -25.42 4.35 0.42
C ARG A 146 -26.38 3.17 0.34
N MET A 147 -27.27 3.07 1.33
CA MET A 147 -28.25 1.99 1.40
C MET A 147 -29.29 1.99 0.27
N ASP A 148 -29.47 3.12 -0.41
CA ASP A 148 -30.34 3.24 -1.59
C ASP A 148 -29.66 2.78 -2.90
N GLY A 149 -28.42 2.27 -2.82
CA GLY A 149 -27.62 1.83 -3.96
C GLY A 149 -26.89 2.96 -4.69
N SER A 150 -27.14 4.23 -4.35
CA SER A 150 -26.37 5.35 -4.88
C SER A 150 -24.97 5.40 -4.26
N TYR A 151 -24.01 6.05 -4.92
CA TYR A 151 -22.67 6.25 -4.37
C TYR A 151 -22.16 7.66 -4.60
N ARG A 152 -21.19 8.07 -3.78
CA ARG A 152 -20.36 9.25 -4.00
C ARG A 152 -18.93 8.81 -4.28
N SER A 153 -18.30 9.40 -5.29
CA SER A 153 -16.87 9.24 -5.53
C SER A 153 -16.08 10.21 -4.65
N VAL A 154 -15.12 9.68 -3.89
CA VAL A 154 -14.25 10.45 -2.98
C VAL A 154 -12.80 10.32 -3.44
N GLU A 155 -12.08 11.43 -3.46
CA GLU A 155 -10.66 11.48 -3.85
C GLU A 155 -9.76 10.93 -2.72
N LEU A 156 -8.79 10.11 -3.10
CA LEU A 156 -7.84 9.43 -2.21
C LEU A 156 -6.52 10.20 -2.18
N LYS A 157 -6.43 11.22 -1.33
CA LYS A 157 -5.22 12.03 -1.22
C LYS A 157 -3.98 11.20 -0.89
N TYR A 158 -4.13 10.19 -0.02
CA TYR A 158 -3.04 9.35 0.47
C TYR A 158 -3.16 7.91 -0.05
N GLY A 159 -3.72 7.70 -1.25
CA GLY A 159 -3.90 6.36 -1.81
C GLY A 159 -4.62 5.40 -0.86
N ASN A 160 -4.11 4.18 -0.68
CA ASN A 160 -4.66 3.21 0.28
C ASN A 160 -4.35 3.54 1.77
N ASN A 161 -3.49 4.53 2.06
CA ASN A 161 -3.28 5.06 3.40
C ASN A 161 -4.38 6.04 3.83
N THR A 162 -5.28 6.44 2.93
CA THR A 162 -6.38 7.36 3.25
C THR A 162 -7.27 6.79 4.34
N THR A 163 -7.48 7.55 5.42
CA THR A 163 -8.25 7.10 6.58
C THR A 163 -9.75 7.31 6.42
N VAL A 164 -10.54 6.65 7.27
CA VAL A 164 -11.99 6.88 7.38
C VAL A 164 -12.31 8.36 7.59
N GLN A 165 -11.60 9.03 8.50
CA GLN A 165 -11.81 10.45 8.77
C GLN A 165 -11.62 11.29 7.50
N GLN A 166 -10.55 11.05 6.75
CA GLN A 166 -10.24 11.78 5.52
C GLN A 166 -11.28 11.51 4.43
N ILE A 167 -11.79 10.27 4.33
CA ILE A 167 -12.91 9.95 3.43
C ILE A 167 -14.17 10.72 3.85
N MET A 168 -14.48 10.76 5.15
CA MET A 168 -15.66 11.47 5.67
C MET A 168 -15.61 12.98 5.40
N GLU A 169 -14.43 13.59 5.46
CA GLU A 169 -14.21 14.99 5.03
C GLU A 169 -14.46 15.15 3.52
N GLY A 170 -13.96 14.21 2.70
CA GLY A 170 -14.17 14.18 1.26
C GLY A 170 -15.62 13.96 0.82
N MET A 171 -16.48 13.40 1.69
CA MET A 171 -17.91 13.20 1.41
C MET A 171 -18.71 14.51 1.38
N ARG A 172 -18.16 15.63 1.89
CA ARG A 172 -18.79 16.97 1.93
C ARG A 172 -20.19 16.95 2.57
N LEU A 173 -20.34 16.18 3.64
CA LEU A 173 -21.55 16.17 4.47
C LEU A 173 -21.54 17.36 5.43
N SER A 174 -22.70 17.84 5.89
CA SER A 174 -22.75 18.84 6.96
C SER A 174 -22.24 18.23 8.27
N GLN A 175 -21.70 19.07 9.16
CA GLN A 175 -21.21 18.62 10.48
C GLN A 175 -22.30 17.91 11.29
N GLU A 176 -23.54 18.39 11.21
CA GLU A 176 -24.70 17.76 11.85
C GLU A 176 -24.99 16.34 11.34
N ILE A 177 -24.64 16.03 10.09
CA ILE A 177 -24.80 14.68 9.51
C ILE A 177 -23.59 13.81 9.85
N GLN A 178 -22.38 14.36 9.85
CA GLN A 178 -21.15 13.60 10.10
C GLN A 178 -21.13 12.91 11.47
N GLN A 179 -21.81 13.46 12.48
CA GLN A 179 -21.90 12.81 13.81
C GLN A 179 -22.77 11.54 13.84
N TYR A 180 -23.58 11.28 12.80
CA TYR A 180 -24.51 10.14 12.78
C TYR A 180 -24.07 9.02 11.85
N PHE A 181 -23.04 9.24 11.02
CA PHE A 181 -22.62 8.30 10.00
C PHE A 181 -21.11 8.12 10.02
N THR A 182 -20.69 6.90 9.67
CA THR A 182 -19.27 6.57 9.47
C THR A 182 -19.13 5.64 8.27
N ILE A 183 -17.89 5.30 7.93
CA ILE A 183 -17.57 4.36 6.88
C ILE A 183 -17.60 2.93 7.43
N TRP A 184 -18.25 2.06 6.67
CA TRP A 184 -18.30 0.63 6.88
C TRP A 184 -17.66 -0.06 5.69
N ILE A 185 -17.08 -1.22 5.94
CA ILE A 185 -16.75 -2.20 4.90
C ILE A 185 -17.80 -3.32 4.97
N CYS A 186 -18.41 -3.61 3.84
CA CYS A 186 -19.49 -4.60 3.77
C CYS A 186 -19.28 -5.50 2.56
N SER A 187 -19.43 -6.81 2.76
CA SER A 187 -19.72 -7.78 1.72
C SER A 187 -21.19 -8.23 1.82
N GLU A 188 -21.58 -9.29 1.13
CA GLU A 188 -22.95 -9.81 1.18
C GLU A 188 -23.30 -10.31 2.59
N ASN A 189 -22.37 -11.03 3.22
CA ASN A 189 -22.63 -11.74 4.48
C ASN A 189 -21.86 -11.18 5.69
N LEU A 190 -21.03 -10.14 5.51
CA LEU A 190 -20.30 -9.50 6.61
C LEU A 190 -20.35 -7.97 6.50
N SER A 191 -20.54 -7.30 7.63
CA SER A 191 -20.50 -5.84 7.73
C SER A 191 -19.70 -5.41 8.95
N LEU A 192 -18.66 -4.61 8.74
CA LEU A 192 -17.80 -4.10 9.80
C LEU A 192 -17.78 -2.58 9.78
N GLN A 193 -18.06 -1.96 10.92
CA GLN A 193 -17.90 -0.52 11.13
C GLN A 193 -16.43 -0.20 11.30
N LEU A 194 -15.93 0.78 10.55
CA LEU A 194 -14.53 1.18 10.62
C LEU A 194 -14.36 2.38 11.55
N LYS A 195 -13.26 2.39 12.30
CA LYS A 195 -12.89 3.49 13.17
C LYS A 195 -12.27 4.65 12.37
N PRO A 196 -12.30 5.90 12.88
CA PRO A 196 -11.80 7.07 12.16
C PRO A 196 -10.35 6.96 11.65
N TYR A 197 -9.51 6.22 12.36
CA TYR A 197 -8.09 6.01 12.05
C TYR A 197 -7.82 4.76 11.20
N HIS A 198 -8.82 3.93 10.93
CA HIS A 198 -8.67 2.80 10.00
C HIS A 198 -8.47 3.30 8.57
N LYS A 199 -7.79 2.47 7.78
CA LYS A 199 -7.52 2.68 6.35
C LYS A 199 -8.41 1.74 5.54
N PRO A 200 -9.56 2.19 5.01
CA PRO A 200 -10.58 1.29 4.45
C PRO A 200 -10.08 0.45 3.29
N LEU A 201 -9.22 1.01 2.43
CA LEU A 201 -8.68 0.29 1.28
C LEU A 201 -7.72 -0.83 1.66
N GLN A 202 -7.03 -0.71 2.80
CA GLN A 202 -6.23 -1.82 3.33
C GLN A 202 -7.14 -2.96 3.82
N HIS A 203 -8.29 -2.65 4.43
CA HIS A 203 -9.26 -3.69 4.79
C HIS A 203 -9.91 -4.35 3.57
N VAL A 204 -10.05 -3.62 2.46
CA VAL A 204 -10.48 -4.18 1.18
C VAL A 204 -9.41 -5.12 0.61
N HIS A 205 -8.14 -4.75 0.74
CA HIS A 205 -7.00 -5.56 0.33
C HIS A 205 -6.90 -6.86 1.14
N ASP A 206 -6.94 -6.74 2.47
CA ASP A 206 -6.82 -7.84 3.44
C ASP A 206 -8.17 -8.56 3.69
N TRP A 207 -9.16 -8.36 2.82
CA TRP A 207 -10.50 -8.89 3.03
C TRP A 207 -10.54 -10.43 3.13
N PRO A 208 -9.79 -11.20 2.31
CA PRO A 208 -9.74 -12.65 2.46
C PRO A 208 -9.24 -13.11 3.84
N GLU A 209 -8.23 -12.44 4.39
CA GLU A 209 -7.67 -12.70 5.70
C GLU A 209 -8.68 -12.35 6.79
N ILE A 210 -9.34 -11.19 6.70
CA ILE A 210 -10.40 -10.76 7.62
C ILE A 210 -11.56 -11.77 7.64
N LEU A 211 -11.98 -12.27 6.47
CA LEU A 211 -13.04 -13.28 6.39
C LEU A 211 -12.64 -14.58 7.06
N THR A 212 -11.39 -15.02 6.86
CA THR A 212 -10.85 -16.25 7.44
C THR A 212 -10.72 -16.15 8.96
N GLU A 213 -10.40 -14.96 9.48
CA GLU A 213 -10.28 -14.72 10.92
C GLU A 213 -11.66 -14.66 11.61
N LEU A 214 -12.64 -14.01 10.98
CA LEU A 214 -13.91 -13.69 11.63
C LEU A 214 -15.04 -14.68 11.30
N THR A 215 -14.93 -15.44 10.21
CA THR A 215 -16.03 -16.23 9.65
C THR A 215 -15.56 -17.54 9.01
N ASN A 216 -16.50 -18.38 8.57
CA ASN A 216 -16.26 -19.54 7.71
C ASN A 216 -16.74 -19.31 6.26
N LEU A 217 -16.85 -18.05 5.84
CA LEU A 217 -17.30 -17.68 4.49
C LEU A 217 -16.20 -17.96 3.46
N ASP A 218 -16.59 -18.29 2.24
CA ASP A 218 -15.68 -18.46 1.10
C ASP A 218 -15.24 -17.07 0.59
N PRO A 219 -13.94 -16.70 0.71
CA PRO A 219 -13.47 -15.37 0.29
C PRO A 219 -13.70 -15.06 -1.18
N GLN A 220 -13.81 -16.07 -2.04
CA GLN A 220 -14.01 -15.87 -3.48
C GLN A 220 -15.44 -15.43 -3.83
N ARG A 221 -16.39 -15.58 -2.89
CA ARG A 221 -17.80 -15.22 -3.08
C ARG A 221 -18.17 -13.90 -2.43
N GLU A 222 -17.30 -13.35 -1.60
CA GLU A 222 -17.54 -12.14 -0.83
C GLU A 222 -16.77 -10.97 -1.43
N THR A 223 -17.48 -10.05 -2.10
CA THR A 223 -16.85 -8.83 -2.63
C THR A 223 -17.09 -7.65 -1.68
N PRO A 224 -16.06 -7.11 -1.02
CA PRO A 224 -16.22 -5.98 -0.11
C PRO A 224 -16.44 -4.68 -0.88
N GLN A 225 -17.27 -3.80 -0.31
CA GLN A 225 -17.49 -2.44 -0.76
C GLN A 225 -17.57 -1.49 0.45
N LEU A 226 -17.24 -0.22 0.23
CA LEU A 226 -17.31 0.79 1.27
C LEU A 226 -18.67 1.47 1.28
N PHE A 227 -19.28 1.57 2.47
CA PHE A 227 -20.59 2.18 2.65
C PHE A 227 -20.57 3.30 3.68
N LEU A 228 -21.39 4.32 3.45
CA LEU A 228 -21.79 5.28 4.48
C LEU A 228 -23.02 4.73 5.21
N LYS A 229 -22.85 4.34 6.48
CA LYS A 229 -23.94 3.81 7.31
C LYS A 229 -23.94 4.50 8.67
N ARG A 230 -25.04 4.31 9.42
CA ARG A 230 -25.21 4.90 10.75
C ARG A 230 -24.05 4.48 11.66
N ASP A 231 -23.53 5.44 12.41
CA ASP A 231 -22.55 5.19 13.47
C ASP A 231 -23.29 4.56 14.67
N VAL A 232 -22.86 3.38 15.10
CA VAL A 232 -23.45 2.60 16.19
C VAL A 232 -22.43 2.30 17.29
#